data_AF-A0A842XIW2-F1
#
_entry.id   AF-A0A842XIW2-F1
#
_cell.length_a   1.000
_cell.length_b   1.000
_cell.length_c   1.000
_cell.angle_alpha   90.00
_cell.angle_beta   90.00
_cell.angle_gamma   90.00
#
_symmetry.space_group_name_H-M   'P 1'
#
loop_
_entity.id
_entity.type
_entity.pdbx_description
1 polymer ?
#
loop_
_entity_poly.entity_id
_entity_poly.type
_entity_poly.pdbx_seq_one_letter_code
_entity_poly.pdbx_strand_id
1 'polypeptide(L)'
;MLQEPPITISNKSGIPALRVSLVDLTGANYSYSGATTTSVKSTYKDYDLLAANLRYPNLTINLTTEYPSVWRDWFNTTLKESGLDSSFYTVSVTANKVQVRLEGKGEGVELYLEKTGVEVKL
;
A
#
# COMPACT_ATOMS: atom_id res chain seq x y z
N MET A 1 -3.17 -15.13 8.37
CA MET A 1 -2.14 -14.30 7.72
C MET A 1 -2.83 -13.07 7.17
N LEU A 2 -2.43 -11.87 7.60
CA LEU A 2 -2.72 -10.67 6.83
C LEU A 2 -1.83 -10.74 5.58
N GLN A 3 -2.44 -10.67 4.40
CA GLN A 3 -1.69 -10.56 3.16
C GLN A 3 -0.88 -9.26 3.20
N GLU A 4 0.37 -9.30 2.73
CA GLU A 4 1.17 -8.09 2.64
C GLU A 4 0.44 -7.05 1.78
N PRO A 5 0.42 -5.77 2.21
CA PRO A 5 -0.15 -4.72 1.38
C PRO A 5 0.56 -4.66 0.03
N PRO A 6 -0.13 -4.20 -1.02
CA PRO A 6 0.52 -3.83 -2.28
C PRO A 6 1.22 -2.46 -2.14
N ILE A 7 2.08 -2.34 -1.14
CA ILE A 7 2.88 -1.16 -0.80
C ILE A 7 4.34 -1.61 -0.74
N THR A 8 5.21 -0.90 -1.46
CA THR A 8 6.65 -1.11 -1.40
C THR A 8 7.32 0.21 -1.05
N ILE A 9 8.25 0.17 -0.09
CA ILE A 9 9.05 1.32 0.31
C ILE A 9 10.52 0.93 0.13
N SER A 10 11.29 1.79 -0.54
CA SER A 10 12.69 1.50 -0.87
C SER A 10 13.55 2.77 -0.81
N ASN A 11 14.85 2.57 -0.64
CA ASN A 11 15.86 3.59 -0.89
C ASN A 11 16.27 3.58 -2.37
N LYS A 12 15.91 4.63 -3.11
CA LYS A 12 16.31 4.79 -4.51
C LYS A 12 17.36 5.89 -4.60
N SER A 13 18.63 5.52 -4.77
CA SER A 13 19.74 6.48 -4.91
C SER A 13 19.86 7.49 -3.76
N GLY A 14 19.54 7.08 -2.53
CA GLY A 14 19.62 7.93 -1.34
C GLY A 14 18.31 8.62 -0.96
N ILE A 15 17.24 8.46 -1.73
CA ILE A 15 15.93 9.09 -1.47
C ILE A 15 14.84 8.05 -1.20
N PRO A 16 13.81 8.37 -0.39
CA PRO A 16 12.67 7.49 -0.21
C PRO A 16 11.86 7.36 -1.49
N ALA A 17 11.53 6.12 -1.86
CA ALA A 17 10.63 5.80 -2.96
C ALA A 17 9.48 4.94 -2.46
N LEU A 18 8.25 5.41 -2.70
CA LEU A 18 7.00 4.78 -2.33
C LEU A 18 6.28 4.29 -3.58
N ARG A 19 6.03 2.99 -3.67
CA ARG A 19 5.20 2.37 -4.70
C ARG A 19 3.93 1.82 -4.07
N VAL A 20 2.77 2.20 -4.61
CA VAL A 20 1.46 1.71 -4.17
C VAL A 20 0.69 1.22 -5.38
N SER A 21 0.25 -0.03 -5.34
CA SER A 21 -0.57 -0.66 -6.38
C SER A 21 -1.95 -0.96 -5.80
N LEU A 22 -2.93 -0.11 -6.10
CA LEU A 22 -4.30 -0.26 -5.62
C LEU A 22 -5.05 -1.27 -6.50
N VAL A 23 -5.86 -2.11 -5.87
CA VAL A 23 -6.77 -3.04 -6.58
C VAL A 23 -8.20 -2.68 -6.20
N ASP A 24 -9.00 -2.36 -7.20
CA ASP A 24 -10.43 -2.09 -7.07
C ASP A 24 -11.22 -3.32 -7.53
N LEU A 25 -11.74 -4.08 -6.55
CA LEU A 25 -12.55 -5.25 -6.81
C LEU A 25 -14.00 -4.81 -7.07
N THR A 26 -14.45 -5.04 -8.29
CA THR A 26 -15.81 -4.74 -8.75
C THR A 26 -16.56 -6.02 -9.06
N GLY A 27 -17.89 -5.96 -9.13
CA GLY A 27 -18.74 -7.12 -9.35
C GLY A 27 -19.84 -7.20 -8.31
N ALA A 28 -20.68 -8.23 -8.41
CA ALA A 28 -21.71 -8.46 -7.39
C ALA A 28 -21.11 -9.15 -6.16
N ASN A 29 -21.69 -8.88 -5.00
CA ASN A 29 -21.40 -9.66 -3.80
C ASN A 29 -22.08 -11.03 -3.95
N TYR A 30 -21.28 -12.09 -3.93
CA TYR A 30 -21.79 -13.46 -3.97
C TYR A 30 -21.57 -14.12 -2.61
N SER A 31 -22.59 -14.83 -2.13
CA SER A 31 -22.49 -15.75 -1.00
C SER A 31 -22.88 -17.13 -1.49
N TYR A 32 -22.01 -18.11 -1.27
CA TYR A 32 -22.24 -19.49 -1.69
C TYR A 32 -22.16 -20.40 -0.45
N SER A 33 -23.22 -21.17 -0.23
CA SER A 33 -23.26 -22.24 0.77
C SER A 33 -23.69 -23.54 0.09
N GLY A 34 -22.81 -24.54 0.10
CA GLY A 34 -23.06 -25.82 -0.54
C GLY A 34 -21.84 -26.74 -0.47
N ALA A 35 -22.06 -28.03 -0.71
CA ALA A 35 -21.02 -29.06 -0.67
C ALA A 35 -20.19 -29.15 -1.97
N THR A 36 -20.52 -28.35 -2.99
CA THR A 36 -19.80 -28.37 -4.28
C THR A 36 -18.78 -27.24 -4.38
N THR A 37 -17.77 -27.42 -5.23
CA THR A 37 -16.78 -26.38 -5.52
C THR A 37 -17.40 -25.25 -6.34
N THR A 38 -17.20 -24.01 -5.90
CA THR A 38 -17.48 -22.81 -6.71
C THR A 38 -16.17 -22.26 -7.27
N SER A 39 -16.21 -21.70 -8.48
CA SER A 39 -15.03 -21.12 -9.14
C SER A 39 -15.23 -19.62 -9.25
N VAL A 40 -14.30 -18.86 -8.70
CA VAL A 40 -14.30 -17.40 -8.86
C VAL A 40 -13.52 -17.05 -10.11
N LYS A 41 -14.17 -16.37 -11.06
CA LYS A 41 -13.53 -15.80 -12.23
C LYS A 41 -13.19 -14.34 -11.95
N SER A 42 -11.92 -13.99 -12.12
CA SER A 42 -11.48 -12.59 -12.20
C SER A 42 -11.23 -12.20 -13.65
N THR A 43 -11.61 -10.99 -14.03
CA THR A 43 -11.34 -10.42 -15.35
C THR A 43 -10.76 -9.03 -15.16
N TYR A 44 -9.68 -8.73 -15.86
CA TYR A 44 -9.14 -7.37 -15.94
C TYR A 44 -10.21 -6.43 -16.48
N LYS A 45 -10.39 -5.27 -15.83
CA LYS A 45 -11.35 -4.26 -16.24
C LYS A 45 -10.64 -3.03 -16.80
N ASP A 46 -9.81 -2.41 -15.98
CA ASP A 46 -9.14 -1.16 -16.30
C ASP A 46 -7.85 -0.98 -15.48
N TYR A 47 -7.08 0.04 -15.86
CA TYR A 47 -5.84 0.44 -15.23
C TYR A 47 -5.68 1.96 -15.32
N ASP A 48 -5.37 2.58 -14.18
CA ASP A 48 -5.09 4.00 -14.06
C ASP A 48 -3.72 4.22 -13.41
N LEU A 49 -2.83 4.93 -14.10
CA LEU A 49 -1.59 5.43 -13.51
C LEU A 49 -1.86 6.82 -12.91
N LEU A 50 -1.91 6.88 -11.58
CA LEU A 50 -2.28 8.10 -10.85
C LEU A 50 -1.06 8.98 -10.54
N ALA A 51 0.10 8.37 -10.33
CA ALA A 51 1.36 9.07 -10.17
C ALA A 51 2.52 8.21 -10.69
N ALA A 52 3.34 8.79 -11.56
CA ALA A 52 4.63 8.22 -11.93
C ALA A 52 5.65 9.34 -12.06
N ASN A 53 6.85 9.12 -11.51
CA ASN A 53 7.95 10.07 -11.49
C ASN A 53 7.62 11.39 -10.78
N LEU A 54 6.62 11.41 -9.90
CA LEU A 54 6.32 12.58 -9.08
C LEU A 54 7.21 12.57 -7.84
N ARG A 55 7.86 13.71 -7.57
CA ARG A 55 8.62 13.93 -6.34
C ARG A 55 7.88 14.92 -5.47
N TYR A 56 7.57 14.50 -4.26
CA TYR A 56 6.96 15.35 -3.25
C TYR A 56 7.98 15.71 -2.20
N PRO A 57 7.97 16.94 -1.63
CA PRO A 57 8.92 17.29 -0.57
C PRO A 57 8.90 16.28 0.58
N ASN A 58 7.70 15.89 1.00
CA ASN A 58 7.44 14.85 2.00
C ASN A 58 6.14 14.11 1.61
N LEU A 59 5.98 12.87 2.07
CA LEU A 59 4.74 12.10 1.92
C LEU A 59 4.25 11.58 3.26
N THR A 60 2.94 11.58 3.45
CA THR A 60 2.30 11.00 4.63
C THR A 60 1.26 9.97 4.20
N ILE A 61 1.42 8.73 4.67
CA ILE A 61 0.44 7.66 4.54
C ILE A 61 -0.37 7.64 5.84
N ASN A 62 -1.69 7.74 5.72
CA ASN A 62 -2.60 7.56 6.86
C ASN A 62 -3.46 6.32 6.60
N LEU A 63 -3.27 5.28 7.42
CA LEU A 63 -4.03 4.04 7.35
C LEU A 63 -4.98 3.96 8.55
N THR A 64 -6.28 3.81 8.28
CA THR A 64 -7.27 3.46 9.32
C THR A 64 -7.48 1.96 9.29
N THR A 65 -7.31 1.28 10.43
CA THR A 65 -7.33 -0.19 10.50
C THR A 65 -7.73 -0.67 11.90
N GLU A 66 -8.37 -1.83 11.98
CA GLU A 66 -8.68 -2.52 13.24
C GLU A 66 -7.43 -3.16 13.88
N TYR A 67 -6.33 -3.30 13.11
CA TYR A 67 -5.10 -3.96 13.56
C TYR A 67 -3.88 -3.02 13.56
N PRO A 68 -3.94 -1.86 14.23
CA PRO A 68 -2.91 -0.82 14.10
C PRO A 68 -1.52 -1.30 14.53
N SER A 69 -1.43 -2.19 15.53
CA SER A 69 -0.15 -2.76 15.99
C SER A 69 0.50 -3.63 14.92
N VAL A 70 -0.27 -4.46 14.21
CA VAL A 70 0.26 -5.33 13.15
C VAL A 70 0.80 -4.49 12.00
N TRP A 71 0.04 -3.46 11.59
CA TRP A 71 0.47 -2.54 10.54
C TRP A 71 1.69 -1.70 10.93
N ARG A 72 1.76 -1.24 12.18
CA ARG A 72 2.94 -0.55 12.70
C ARG A 72 4.18 -1.44 12.61
N ASP A 73 4.08 -2.69 13.05
CA ASP A 73 5.20 -3.62 13.08
C ASP A 73 5.64 -3.99 11.65
N TRP A 74 4.67 -4.16 10.74
CA TRP A 74 4.95 -4.32 9.31
C TRP A 74 5.69 -3.12 8.73
N PHE A 75 5.17 -1.90 8.88
CA PHE A 75 5.83 -0.69 8.38
C PHE A 75 7.24 -0.49 8.96
N ASN A 76 7.42 -0.70 10.27
CA ASN A 76 8.73 -0.60 10.90
C ASN A 76 9.73 -1.61 10.30
N THR A 77 9.29 -2.84 10.05
CA THR A 77 10.11 -3.88 9.44
C THR A 77 10.47 -3.51 8.01
N THR A 78 9.46 -3.19 7.19
CA THR A 78 9.64 -2.77 5.79
C THR A 78 10.56 -1.56 5.67
N LEU A 79 10.40 -0.53 6.51
CA LEU A 79 11.25 0.66 6.49
C LEU A 79 12.69 0.35 6.90
N LYS A 80 12.89 -0.50 7.93
CA LYS A 80 14.21 -0.95 8.34
C LYS A 80 14.93 -1.76 7.26
N GLU A 81 14.18 -2.58 6.52
CA GLU A 81 14.71 -3.42 5.43
C GLU A 81 14.85 -2.66 4.10
N SER A 82 14.21 -1.49 3.96
CA SER A 82 14.23 -0.68 2.73
C SER A 82 15.60 -0.08 2.39
N GLY A 83 16.56 -0.12 3.32
CA GLY A 83 17.85 0.56 3.21
C GLY A 83 17.80 2.07 3.44
N LEU A 84 16.65 2.62 3.86
CA LEU A 84 16.52 4.01 4.28
C LEU A 84 17.09 4.22 5.67
N ASP A 85 17.77 5.35 5.87
CA ASP A 85 18.15 5.79 7.20
C ASP A 85 16.91 6.21 8.01
N SER A 86 16.93 5.95 9.32
CA SER A 86 15.80 6.23 10.22
C SER A 86 15.40 7.70 10.27
N SER A 87 16.27 8.64 9.89
CA SER A 87 15.94 10.07 9.83
C SER A 87 15.00 10.43 8.67
N PHE A 88 14.79 9.54 7.70
CA PHE A 88 13.90 9.73 6.56
C PHE A 88 12.46 9.31 6.84
N TYR A 89 12.18 8.67 7.98
CA TYR A 89 10.82 8.21 8.26
C TYR A 89 10.42 8.28 9.72
N THR A 90 9.12 8.42 9.95
CA THR A 90 8.51 8.19 11.27
C THR A 90 7.26 7.35 11.11
N VAL A 91 7.05 6.45 12.07
CA VAL A 91 5.83 5.64 12.18
C VAL A 91 5.18 5.95 13.52
N SER A 92 3.93 6.41 13.50
CA SER A 92 3.15 6.69 14.70
C SER A 92 1.80 6.00 14.66
N VAL A 93 1.26 5.72 15.84
CA VAL A 93 -0.05 5.09 16.00
C VAL A 93 -0.89 5.92 16.94
N THR A 94 -2.14 6.18 16.57
CA THR A 94 -3.12 6.87 17.41
C THR A 94 -4.47 6.19 17.24
N ALA A 95 -4.97 5.57 18.31
CA ALA A 95 -6.19 4.74 18.27
C ALA A 95 -6.11 3.69 17.13
N ASN A 96 -7.02 3.76 16.17
CA ASN A 96 -7.11 2.87 15.01
C ASN A 96 -6.38 3.40 13.77
N LYS A 97 -5.50 4.40 13.91
CA LYS A 97 -4.76 5.01 12.81
C LYS A 97 -3.27 4.73 12.92
N VAL A 98 -2.67 4.30 11.83
CA VAL A 98 -1.22 4.23 11.62
C VAL A 98 -0.83 5.32 10.65
N GLN A 99 0.09 6.18 11.05
CA GLN A 99 0.65 7.22 10.20
C GLN A 99 2.10 6.92 9.91
N VAL A 100 2.47 6.95 8.64
CA VAL A 100 3.85 6.84 8.18
C VAL A 100 4.19 8.14 7.45
N ARG A 101 5.23 8.82 7.91
CA ARG A 101 5.72 10.04 7.26
C ARG A 101 7.09 9.75 6.67
N LEU A 102 7.26 10.06 5.38
CA LEU A 102 8.50 9.98 4.64
C LEU A 102 8.99 11.41 4.39
N GLU A 103 10.20 11.71 4.85
CA GLU A 103 10.84 13.01 4.68
C GLU A 103 11.75 12.99 3.45
N GLY A 104 11.58 13.91 2.50
CA GLY A 104 12.43 13.93 1.31
C GLY A 104 13.77 14.65 1.51
N LYS A 105 13.96 15.32 2.65
CA LYS A 105 15.21 16.04 3.03
C LYS A 105 15.78 16.95 1.93
N GLY A 106 14.90 17.60 1.15
CA GLY A 106 15.28 18.49 0.05
C GLY A 106 15.33 17.82 -1.32
N GLU A 107 15.64 16.53 -1.39
CA GLU A 107 15.66 15.74 -2.64
C GLU A 107 14.25 15.24 -3.05
N GLY A 108 13.36 15.15 -2.07
CA GLY A 108 11.98 14.70 -2.22
C GLY A 108 11.80 13.20 -1.99
N VAL A 109 10.55 12.79 -2.04
CA VAL A 109 10.08 11.40 -1.96
C VAL A 109 9.45 11.06 -3.30
N GLU A 110 9.92 10.01 -3.95
CA GLU A 110 9.35 9.55 -5.21
C GLU A 110 8.06 8.77 -4.95
N LEU A 111 6.98 9.15 -5.62
CA LEU A 111 5.70 8.44 -5.58
C LEU A 111 5.43 7.75 -6.91
N TYR A 112 5.17 6.46 -6.83
CA TYR A 112 4.51 5.70 -7.88
C TYR A 112 3.17 5.19 -7.32
N LEU A 113 2.07 5.54 -7.99
CA LEU A 113 0.72 5.15 -7.61
C LEU A 113 -0.04 4.68 -8.85
N GLU A 114 -0.50 3.44 -8.81
CA GLU A 114 -1.37 2.87 -9.85
C GLU A 114 -2.60 2.24 -9.23
N LYS A 115 -3.66 2.12 -10.04
CA LYS A 115 -4.91 1.47 -9.69
C LYS A 115 -5.28 0.48 -10.78
N THR A 116 -5.63 -0.74 -10.41
CA THR A 116 -6.13 -1.76 -11.32
C THR A 116 -7.55 -2.14 -10.94
N GLY A 117 -8.49 -2.00 -11.87
CA GLY A 117 -9.85 -2.53 -11.72
C GLY A 117 -9.91 -4.01 -12.10
N VAL A 118 -10.49 -4.82 -11.23
CA VAL A 118 -10.72 -6.24 -11.48
C VAL A 118 -12.22 -6.51 -11.28
N GLU A 119 -12.86 -7.09 -12.29
CA GLU A 119 -14.23 -7.58 -12.16
C GLU A 119 -14.22 -9.03 -11.67
N VAL A 120 -14.96 -9.31 -10.60
CA VAL A 120 -15.08 -10.63 -9.98
C VAL A 120 -16.49 -11.17 -10.21
N LYS A 121 -16.57 -12.42 -10.68
CA LYS A 121 -17.82 -13.16 -10.94
C LYS A 121 -17.71 -14.57 -10.37
N LEU A 122 -18.82 -15.06 -9.82
CA LEU A 122 -18.97 -16.44 -9.35
C LEU A 122 -19.52 -17.34 -10.47
#